data_AF-A0A0C3NFY6-F1
#
_entry.id   AF-A0A0C3NFY6-F1
#
_cell.length_a   1.000
_cell.length_b   1.000
_cell.length_c   1.000
_cell.angle_alpha   90.00
_cell.angle_beta   90.00
_cell.angle_gamma   90.00
#
_symmetry.space_group_name_H-M   'P 1'
#
loop_
_entity.id
_entity.type
_entity.pdbx_description
1 polymer ?
#
loop_
_entity_poly.entity_id
_entity_poly.type
_entity_poly.pdbx_seq_one_letter_code
_entity_poly.pdbx_strand_id
1 'polypeptide(L)' 'MKAIRGVLLTCDSAVKQILLTMNEKQSFIIEDLDDHHLVIKADEEWRVKRELEAELEKNTYSLE' A
#
# COMPACT_ATOMS: atom_id res chain seq x y z
N MET A 1 18.87 -10.52 -15.71
CA MET A 1 18.24 -9.47 -14.88
C MET A 1 16.88 -9.14 -15.47
N LYS A 2 15.80 -9.27 -14.70
CA LYS A 2 14.50 -8.70 -15.06
C LYS A 2 14.37 -7.39 -14.29
N ALA A 3 14.25 -6.27 -14.99
CA ALA A 3 13.91 -5.00 -14.37
C ALA A 3 12.39 -4.85 -14.40
N ILE A 4 11.78 -4.66 -13.23
CA ILE A 4 10.35 -4.44 -13.12
C ILE A 4 10.13 -2.95 -12.86
N ARG A 5 9.26 -2.33 -13.64
CA ARG A 5 8.86 -0.94 -13.44
C ARG A 5 7.79 -0.91 -12.37
N GLY A 6 8.09 -0.28 -11.24
CA GLY A 6 7.18 -0.11 -10.12
C GLY A 6 7.56 1.10 -9.29
N VAL A 7 6.74 1.40 -8.28
CA VAL A 7 7.01 2.42 -7.27
C VAL A 7 7.39 1.71 -5.98
N LEU A 8 8.53 2.11 -5.41
CA LEU A 8 8.95 1.67 -4.08
C LEU A 8 8.22 2.52 -3.04
N LEU A 9 7.48 1.84 -2.16
CA LEU A 9 6.73 2.46 -1.09
C LEU A 9 7.36 2.06 0.25
N THR A 10 7.73 3.07 1.03
CA THR A 10 8.25 2.92 2.40
C THR A 10 7.16 3.31 3.38
N CYS A 11 6.74 2.38 4.24
CA CYS A 11 5.72 2.60 5.25
C CYS A 11 6.02 1.83 6.55
N ASP A 12 5.31 2.15 7.62
CA ASP A 12 5.36 1.36 8.85
C ASP A 12 4.60 0.03 8.69
N SER A 13 4.81 -0.88 9.64
CA SER A 13 4.23 -2.22 9.61
C SER A 13 2.69 -2.21 9.70
N ALA A 14 2.08 -1.22 10.36
CA ALA A 14 0.63 -1.12 10.46
C ALA A 14 0.02 -0.71 9.12
N VAL A 15 0.57 0.33 8.48
CA VAL A 15 0.18 0.74 7.12
C VAL A 15 0.41 -0.40 6.12
N LYS A 16 1.50 -1.15 6.25
CA LYS A 16 1.76 -2.33 5.41
C LYS A 16 0.63 -3.36 5.51
N GLN A 17 0.12 -3.65 6.72
CA GLN A 17 -1.02 -4.56 6.87
C GLN A 17 -2.27 -4.06 6.14
N ILE A 18 -2.57 -2.77 6.23
CA ILE A 18 -3.70 -2.15 5.51
C ILE A 18 -3.51 -2.32 3.99
N LEU A 19 -2.30 -2.05 3.49
CA LEU A 19 -1.97 -2.21 2.07
C LEU A 19 -2.12 -3.67 1.60
N LEU A 20 -1.71 -4.65 2.42
CA LEU A 20 -1.91 -6.06 2.12
C LEU A 20 -3.40 -6.42 2.02
N THR A 21 -4.23 -5.94 2.97
CA THR A 21 -5.69 -6.12 2.91
C THR A 21 -6.33 -5.45 1.70
N MET A 22 -5.87 -4.25 1.32
CA MET A 22 -6.30 -3.58 0.10
C MET A 22 -5.90 -4.39 -1.15
N ASN A 23 -4.71 -4.99 -1.12
CA ASN A 23 -4.20 -5.81 -2.22
C ASN A 23 -4.98 -7.12 -2.40
N GLU A 24 -5.55 -7.69 -1.33
CA GLU A 24 -6.47 -8.84 -1.43
C GLU A 24 -7.75 -8.50 -2.19
N LYS A 25 -8.26 -7.26 -2.04
CA LYS A 25 -9.44 -6.79 -2.78
C LYS A 25 -9.10 -6.48 -4.24
N GLN A 26 -7.96 -5.84 -4.48
CA GLN A 26 -7.49 -5.49 -5.82
C GLN A 26 -5.97 -5.57 -5.88
N SER A 27 -5.44 -6.49 -6.71
CA SER A 27 -4.00 -6.74 -6.76
C SER A 27 -3.21 -5.58 -7.40
N PHE A 28 -2.40 -4.89 -6.58
CA PHE A 28 -1.50 -3.80 -6.99
C PHE A 28 -0.06 -3.98 -6.50
N ILE A 29 0.19 -4.85 -5.51
CA ILE A 29 1.53 -5.17 -5.01
C ILE A 29 2.21 -6.09 -6.03
N ILE A 30 3.39 -5.69 -6.46
CA ILE A 30 4.28 -6.47 -7.33
C ILE A 30 5.14 -7.39 -6.47
N GLU A 31 5.76 -6.84 -5.42
CA GLU A 31 6.71 -7.56 -4.58
C GLU A 31 6.71 -7.00 -3.15
N ASP A 32 6.81 -7.91 -2.18
CA ASP A 32 7.00 -7.60 -0.76
C ASP A 32 8.49 -7.79 -0.44
N LEU A 33 9.19 -6.70 -0.11
CA LEU A 33 10.65 -6.74 0.07
C LEU A 33 11.04 -7.03 1.53
N ASP A 34 10.41 -6.32 2.46
CA ASP A 34 10.61 -6.46 3.90
C ASP A 34 9.45 -5.80 4.67
N ASP A 35 9.50 -5.80 6.00
CA ASP A 35 8.46 -5.23 6.89
C ASP A 35 8.07 -3.77 6.61
N HIS A 36 8.91 -2.99 5.94
CA HIS A 36 8.70 -1.56 5.71
C HIS A 36 8.69 -1.17 4.23
N HIS A 37 9.04 -2.09 3.32
CA HIS A 37 9.17 -1.81 1.90
C HIS A 37 8.29 -2.72 1.05
N LEU A 38 7.50 -2.08 0.19
CA LEU A 38 6.66 -2.72 -0.82
C LEU A 38 6.95 -2.14 -2.19
N VAL A 39 6.90 -2.98 -3.22
CA VAL A 39 6.91 -2.53 -4.62
C VAL A 39 5.51 -2.65 -5.18
N ILE A 40 4.95 -1.54 -5.66
CA ILE A 40 3.61 -1.48 -6.23
C ILE A 40 3.62 -1.10 -7.72
N LYS A 41 2.52 -1.40 -8.41
CA LYS A 41 2.29 -0.95 -9.79
C LYS A 41 2.26 0.58 -9.85
N ALA A 42 3.02 1.16 -10.77
CA ALA A 42 3.14 2.61 -10.89
C ALA A 42 1.83 3.29 -11.33
N ASP A 43 0.99 2.60 -12.10
CA ASP A 43 -0.34 3.06 -12.50
C ASP A 43 -1.33 3.13 -11.32
N GLU A 44 -1.09 2.36 -10.26
CA GLU A 44 -1.97 2.26 -9.11
C GLU A 44 -1.58 3.20 -7.96
N GLU A 45 -0.41 3.86 -8.03
CA GLU A 45 0.13 4.71 -6.95
C GLU A 45 -0.90 5.74 -6.46
N TRP A 46 -1.54 6.44 -7.39
CA TRP A 46 -2.53 7.48 -7.07
C TRP A 46 -3.76 6.90 -6.35
N ARG A 47 -4.25 5.75 -6.81
CA ARG A 47 -5.41 5.07 -6.22
C ARG A 47 -5.09 4.57 -4.81
N VAL A 48 -3.93 3.92 -4.66
CA VAL A 48 -3.47 3.35 -3.40
C VAL A 48 -3.29 4.43 -2.34
N LYS A 49 -2.67 5.57 -2.69
CA LYS A 49 -2.52 6.70 -1.74
C LYS A 49 -3.88 7.22 -1.26
N ARG A 50 -4.79 7.51 -2.19
CA ARG A 50 -6.12 8.05 -1.86
C ARG A 50 -6.95 7.08 -1.00
N GLU A 51 -6.89 5.79 -1.32
CA GLU A 51 -7.63 4.77 -0.56
C GLU A 51 -7.00 4.54 0.82
N LEU A 52 -5.67 4.56 0.91
CA LEU A 52 -4.95 4.49 2.19
C LEU A 52 -5.30 5.70 3.09
N GLU A 53 -5.29 6.92 2.56
CA GLU A 53 -5.71 8.12 3.29
C GLU A 53 -7.14 7.98 3.81
N ALA A 54 -8.07 7.51 2.98
CA ALA A 54 -9.46 7.30 3.39
C ALA A 54 -9.62 6.22 4.48
N GLU A 55 -8.83 5.14 4.44
CA GLU A 55 -8.84 4.11 5.49
C GLU A 55 -8.23 4.62 6.80
N LEU A 56 -7.17 5.43 6.73
CA LEU A 56 -6.55 6.06 7.90
C LEU A 56 -7.48 7.09 8.55
N GLU A 57 -8.19 7.89 7.76
CA GLU A 57 -9.21 8.83 8.26
C GLU A 57 -10.32 8.08 9.01
N LYS A 58 -10.92 7.05 8.41
CA LYS A 58 -11.96 6.24 9.09
C LYS A 58 -11.50 5.68 10.43
N ASN A 59 -10.24 5.25 10.52
CA ASN A 59 -9.68 4.72 11.75
C ASN A 59 -9.47 5.81 12.81
N THR A 60 -9.05 7.01 12.38
CA THR A 60 -8.85 8.17 13.27
C THR A 60 -10.17 8.72 13.83
N TYR A 61 -11.25 8.73 13.03
CA TYR A 61 -12.58 9.20 13.44
C TYR A 61 -13.35 8.21 14.34
N SER A 62 -12.85 6.99 14.55
CA SER A 62 -13.51 6.00 15.43
C SER A 62 -13.12 6.14 16.91
N LEU A 63 -12.39 7.20 17.28
CA LEU A 63 -11.90 7.47 18.63
C LEU A 63 -12.73 8.52 19.41
N GLU A 64 -13.86 8.97 18.88
CA GLU A 64 -14.82 9.85 19.58
C GLU A 64 -16.13 9.14 19.95
#